data_AF-A0A7Z9VFU2-F1
#
_entry.id   AF-A0A7Z9VFU2-F1
#
_cell.length_a   1.000
_cell.length_b   1.000
_cell.length_c   1.000
_cell.angle_alpha   90.00
_cell.angle_beta   90.00
_cell.angle_gamma   90.00
#
_symmetry.space_group_name_H-M   'P 1'
#
loop_
_entity.id
_entity.type
_entity.pdbx_description
1 polymer ?
#
loop_
_entity_poly.entity_id
_entity_poly.type
_entity_poly.pdbx_seq_one_letter_code
_entity_poly.pdbx_strand_id
1 'polypeptide(L)'
;MHKPQYFYSKRLSFILAAGVVVLALSACESRLDTRGNLLDPELVVEITPGEQTRDEVAAILGSPSSITPFGSDTWYYISQRTETFAFLAPKVTERKILVVKFDKDGKVAKV
;
A
#
# COMPACT_ATOMS: atom_id res chain seq x y z
N MET A 1 41.86 -49.50 -0.79
CA MET A 1 41.08 -48.78 -1.83
C MET A 1 40.59 -47.45 -1.28
N HIS A 2 41.36 -46.37 -1.50
CA HIS A 2 40.98 -45.00 -1.13
C HIS A 2 40.19 -44.38 -2.30
N LYS A 3 38.92 -43.99 -2.10
CA LYS A 3 38.16 -43.23 -3.10
C LYS A 3 38.79 -41.84 -3.29
N PRO A 4 38.86 -41.32 -4.53
CA PRO A 4 39.59 -40.09 -4.80
C PRO A 4 38.85 -38.89 -4.19
N GLN A 5 39.50 -38.25 -3.23
CA GLN A 5 39.08 -37.04 -2.51
C GLN A 5 38.75 -35.89 -3.49
N TYR A 6 39.36 -35.94 -4.68
CA TYR A 6 39.17 -35.02 -5.80
C TYR A 6 37.77 -35.05 -6.44
N PHE A 7 37.03 -36.16 -6.32
CA PHE A 7 35.68 -36.28 -6.89
C PHE A 7 34.61 -35.65 -5.98
N TYR A 8 34.87 -35.59 -4.67
CA TYR A 8 33.97 -34.99 -3.68
C TYR A 8 34.02 -33.46 -3.71
N SER A 9 35.21 -32.87 -3.92
CA SER A 9 35.39 -31.40 -4.02
C SER A 9 34.71 -30.79 -5.25
N LYS A 10 34.73 -31.47 -6.41
CA LYS A 10 34.03 -30.99 -7.62
C LYS A 10 32.51 -30.97 -7.46
N ARG A 11 31.95 -31.99 -6.79
CA ARG A 11 30.51 -32.04 -6.47
C ARG A 11 30.12 -30.96 -5.48
N LEU A 12 30.95 -30.71 -4.47
CA LEU A 12 30.74 -29.66 -3.47
C LEU A 12 30.81 -28.25 -4.08
N SER A 13 31.77 -27.97 -4.97
CA SER A 13 31.83 -26.70 -5.72
C SER A 13 30.62 -26.48 -6.62
N PHE A 14 30.12 -27.53 -7.29
CA PHE A 14 28.92 -27.42 -8.11
C PHE A 14 27.67 -27.09 -7.29
N ILE A 15 27.53 -27.73 -6.12
CA ILE A 15 26.42 -27.45 -5.19
C ILE A 15 26.49 -26.01 -4.67
N LEU A 16 27.68 -25.54 -4.31
CA LEU A 16 27.90 -24.15 -3.87
C LEU A 16 27.58 -23.14 -4.97
N ALA A 17 28.06 -23.36 -6.20
CA ALA A 17 27.78 -22.48 -7.33
C ALA A 17 26.28 -22.47 -7.68
N ALA A 18 25.62 -23.63 -7.69
CA ALA A 18 24.18 -23.72 -7.90
C ALA A 18 23.40 -23.00 -6.78
N GLY A 19 23.83 -23.13 -5.52
CA GLY A 19 23.24 -22.42 -4.38
C GLY A 19 23.34 -20.90 -4.52
N VAL A 20 24.50 -20.38 -4.95
CA VAL A 20 24.70 -18.94 -5.20
C VAL A 20 23.79 -18.43 -6.33
N VAL A 21 23.63 -19.20 -7.42
CA VAL A 21 22.76 -18.81 -8.54
C VAL A 21 21.29 -18.77 -8.12
N VAL A 22 20.82 -19.75 -7.35
CA VAL A 22 19.44 -19.76 -6.84
C VAL A 22 19.19 -18.56 -5.92
N LEU A 23 20.14 -18.22 -5.05
CA LEU A 23 20.04 -17.04 -4.19
C LEU A 23 20.04 -15.74 -5.00
N ALA A 24 20.87 -15.64 -6.06
CA ALA A 24 20.92 -14.45 -6.91
C ALA A 24 19.62 -14.19 -7.69
N LEU A 25 18.88 -15.24 -8.05
CA LEU A 25 17.60 -15.12 -8.77
C LEU A 25 16.45 -14.63 -7.87
N SER A 26 16.58 -14.71 -6.54
CA SER A 26 15.53 -14.26 -5.61
C SER A 26 15.36 -12.73 -5.53
N ALA A 27 16.31 -11.96 -6.09
CA ALA A 27 16.27 -10.50 -6.06
C ALA A 27 15.33 -9.86 -7.12
N CYS A 28 14.73 -10.66 -7.99
CA CYS A 28 13.82 -10.16 -9.02
C CYS A 28 12.37 -10.14 -8.50
N GLU A 29 11.99 -9.06 -7.83
CA GLU A 29 10.60 -8.82 -7.38
C GLU A 29 10.07 -7.49 -7.92
N SER A 30 8.76 -7.41 -8.15
CA SER A 30 8.07 -6.16 -8.48
C SER A 30 8.15 -5.17 -7.32
N ARG A 31 8.35 -3.88 -7.62
CA ARG A 31 8.28 -2.84 -6.59
C ARG A 31 6.82 -2.50 -6.30
N LEU A 32 6.41 -2.62 -5.04
CA LEU A 32 5.11 -2.16 -4.56
C LEU A 32 5.24 -0.79 -3.89
N ASP A 33 4.33 0.13 -4.22
CA ASP A 33 4.28 1.48 -3.67
C ASP A 33 2.86 1.79 -3.21
N THR A 34 2.71 2.18 -1.95
CA THR A 34 1.42 2.65 -1.41
C THR A 34 1.53 4.15 -1.14
N ARG A 35 0.59 4.92 -1.66
CA ARG A 35 0.52 6.38 -1.50
C ARG A 35 -0.85 6.83 -1.05
N GLY A 36 -0.88 8.01 -0.42
CA GLY A 36 -2.11 8.63 0.07
C GLY A 36 -2.48 8.20 1.48
N ASN A 37 -3.71 8.49 1.90
CA ASN A 37 -4.19 8.12 3.24
C ASN A 37 -4.87 6.73 3.18
N LEU A 38 -4.16 5.71 3.65
CA LEU A 38 -4.70 4.36 3.77
C LEU A 38 -5.48 4.26 5.08
N LEU A 39 -6.78 4.51 4.99
CA LEU A 39 -7.66 4.51 6.16
C LEU A 39 -7.81 3.10 6.73
N ASP A 40 -7.81 3.04 8.07
CA ASP A 40 -8.21 1.86 8.82
C ASP A 40 -9.74 1.69 8.71
N PRO A 41 -10.25 0.55 8.21
CA PRO A 41 -11.68 0.28 8.14
C PRO A 41 -12.39 0.43 9.49
N GLU A 42 -11.72 0.15 10.61
CA GLU A 42 -12.30 0.28 11.96
C GLU A 42 -12.56 1.76 12.30
N LEU A 43 -11.64 2.66 11.95
CA LEU A 43 -11.84 4.10 12.15
C LEU A 43 -12.89 4.68 11.21
N VAL A 44 -13.05 4.11 10.00
CA VAL A 44 -14.08 4.56 9.06
C VAL A 44 -15.48 4.26 9.58
N VAL A 45 -15.69 3.11 10.22
CA VAL A 45 -17.00 2.75 10.78
C VAL A 45 -17.36 3.54 12.04
N GLU A 46 -16.40 4.19 12.68
CA GLU A 46 -16.67 5.14 13.78
C GLU A 46 -17.34 6.43 13.29
N ILE A 47 -17.30 6.74 11.99
CA ILE A 47 -17.90 7.96 11.45
C ILE A 47 -19.42 7.79 11.29
N THR A 48 -20.17 8.50 12.12
CA THR A 48 -21.63 8.51 12.18
C THR A 48 -22.21 9.81 11.59
N PRO A 49 -23.01 9.72 10.52
CA PRO A 49 -23.72 10.87 9.97
C PRO A 49 -24.62 11.57 10.99
N GLY A 50 -24.60 12.91 10.99
CA GLY A 50 -25.38 13.78 11.88
C GLY A 50 -24.72 14.07 13.23
N GLU A 51 -23.67 13.32 13.58
CA GLU A 51 -23.00 13.45 14.88
C GLU A 51 -21.74 14.30 14.76
N GLN A 52 -20.74 13.81 14.01
CA GLN A 52 -19.41 14.42 14.00
C GLN A 52 -19.29 15.62 13.09
N THR A 53 -18.45 16.55 13.50
CA THR A 53 -18.00 17.74 12.76
C THR A 53 -16.76 17.46 11.91
N ARG A 54 -16.39 18.40 11.03
CA ARG A 54 -15.14 18.34 10.24
C ARG A 54 -13.90 18.10 11.10
N ASP A 55 -13.80 18.77 12.25
CA ASP A 55 -12.63 18.68 13.13
C ASP A 55 -12.55 17.31 13.83
N GLU A 56 -13.69 16.76 14.25
CA GLU A 56 -13.76 15.42 14.83
C GLU A 56 -13.43 14.33 13.78
N VAL A 57 -13.93 14.47 12.56
CA VAL A 57 -13.55 13.58 11.44
C VAL A 57 -12.04 13.66 11.18
N ALA A 58 -11.46 14.87 11.21
CA ALA A 58 -10.01 15.03 11.06
C ALA A 58 -9.21 14.45 12.24
N ALA A 59 -9.78 14.45 13.45
CA ALA A 59 -9.17 13.82 14.61
C ALA A 59 -9.16 12.28 14.50
N ILE A 60 -10.20 11.69 13.90
CA ILE A 60 -10.33 10.24 13.71
C ILE A 60 -9.54 9.75 12.49
N LEU A 61 -9.75 10.37 11.32
CA LEU A 61 -9.22 9.90 10.02
C LEU A 61 -7.95 10.65 9.56
N GLY A 62 -7.55 11.71 10.26
CA GLY A 62 -6.52 12.64 9.80
C GLY A 62 -7.02 13.61 8.73
N SER A 63 -6.08 14.38 8.17
CA SER A 63 -6.39 15.34 7.11
C SER A 63 -6.82 14.65 5.81
N PRO A 64 -7.79 15.23 5.06
CA PRO A 64 -8.22 14.68 3.79
C PRO A 64 -7.13 14.84 2.72
N SER A 65 -7.17 13.98 1.71
CA SER A 65 -6.29 14.08 0.54
C SER A 65 -6.65 15.26 -0.36
N SER A 66 -7.94 15.60 -0.44
CA SER A 66 -8.44 16.75 -1.20
C SER A 66 -9.78 17.23 -0.67
N ILE A 67 -10.04 18.52 -0.79
CA ILE A 67 -11.31 19.18 -0.44
C ILE A 67 -11.88 19.77 -1.72
N THR A 68 -13.20 19.69 -1.92
CA THR A 68 -13.82 20.30 -3.11
C THR A 68 -13.55 21.81 -3.16
N PRO A 69 -13.14 22.34 -4.33
CA PRO A 69 -12.89 23.77 -4.48
C PRO A 69 -14.18 24.61 -4.39
N PHE A 70 -15.34 23.98 -4.58
CA PHE A 70 -16.64 24.61 -4.45
C PHE A 70 -17.36 24.04 -3.22
N GLY A 71 -17.81 24.92 -2.33
CA GLY A 71 -18.62 24.57 -1.16
C GLY A 71 -17.85 24.06 0.06
N SER A 72 -16.58 23.63 -0.03
CA SER A 72 -15.80 23.08 1.10
C SER A 72 -16.51 21.98 1.94
N ASP A 73 -17.53 21.34 1.36
CA ASP A 73 -18.45 20.41 2.03
C ASP A 73 -18.17 18.95 1.66
N THR A 74 -17.12 18.66 0.90
CA THR A 74 -16.80 17.29 0.53
C THR A 74 -15.30 17.05 0.61
N TRP A 75 -14.94 16.07 1.41
CA TRP A 75 -13.59 15.63 1.66
C TRP A 75 -13.36 14.28 1.00
N TYR A 76 -12.22 14.14 0.33
CA TYR A 76 -11.77 12.90 -0.31
C TYR A 76 -10.56 12.36 0.43
N TYR A 77 -10.65 11.10 0.84
CA TYR A 77 -9.51 10.32 1.32
C TYR A 77 -9.15 9.30 0.26
N ILE A 78 -7.96 9.44 -0.32
CA ILE A 78 -7.54 8.65 -1.47
C ILE A 78 -6.28 7.88 -1.08
N SER A 79 -6.30 6.58 -1.27
CA SER A 79 -5.10 5.74 -1.26
C SER A 79 -4.99 4.93 -2.54
N GLN A 80 -3.75 4.68 -2.95
CA GLN A 80 -3.44 3.95 -4.17
C GLN A 80 -2.24 3.03 -3.92
N ARG A 81 -2.36 1.79 -4.39
CA ARG A 81 -1.25 0.84 -4.52
C ARG A 81 -0.86 0.71 -5.99
N THR A 82 0.41 0.88 -6.28
CA THR A 82 0.97 0.64 -7.61
C THR A 82 2.03 -0.45 -7.56
N GLU A 83 2.05 -1.25 -8.60
CA GLU A 83 3.07 -2.25 -8.85
C GLU A 83 3.90 -1.83 -10.07
N THR A 84 5.21 -1.83 -9.91
CA THR A 84 6.17 -1.55 -10.99
C THR A 84 7.02 -2.80 -11.22
N PHE A 85 6.86 -3.40 -12.40
CA PHE A 85 7.68 -4.54 -12.81
C PHE A 85 8.85 -4.06 -13.66
N ALA A 86 10.07 -4.26 -13.16
CA ALA A 86 11.31 -3.81 -13.80
C ALA A 86 11.23 -2.33 -14.25
N PHE A 87 11.47 -2.05 -15.53
CA PHE A 87 11.44 -0.71 -16.14
C PHE A 87 10.10 -0.37 -16.80
N LEU A 88 9.07 -1.21 -16.66
CA LEU A 88 7.75 -0.95 -17.22
C LEU A 88 7.03 0.16 -16.44
N ALA A 89 6.02 0.76 -17.08
CA ALA A 89 5.19 1.77 -16.44
C ALA A 89 4.48 1.19 -15.20
N PRO A 90 4.40 1.94 -14.07
CA PRO A 90 3.66 1.51 -12.89
C PRO A 90 2.19 1.26 -13.23
N LYS A 91 1.65 0.14 -12.75
CA LYS A 91 0.23 -0.20 -12.86
C LYS A 91 -0.44 -0.03 -11.51
N VAL A 92 -1.61 0.59 -11.48
CA VAL A 92 -2.43 0.69 -10.27
C VAL A 92 -3.09 -0.66 -10.04
N THR A 93 -2.78 -1.29 -8.91
CA THR A 93 -3.33 -2.58 -8.51
C THR A 93 -4.52 -2.42 -7.56
N GLU A 94 -4.53 -1.35 -6.77
CA GLU A 94 -5.61 -1.03 -5.84
C GLU A 94 -5.79 0.48 -5.71
N ARG A 95 -7.04 0.93 -5.60
CA ARG A 95 -7.36 2.32 -5.26
C ARG A 95 -8.59 2.36 -4.37
N LYS A 96 -8.48 3.02 -3.21
CA LYS A 96 -9.59 3.24 -2.29
C LYS A 96 -9.88 4.73 -2.20
N ILE A 97 -11.16 5.06 -2.25
CA ILE A 97 -11.65 6.44 -2.15
C ILE A 97 -12.79 6.44 -1.14
N LEU A 98 -12.62 7.16 -0.04
CA LEU A 98 -13.69 7.49 0.89
C LEU A 98 -14.11 8.93 0.64
N VAL A 99 -15.42 9.19 0.62
CA VAL A 99 -15.99 10.52 0.39
C VAL A 99 -16.83 10.90 1.59
N VAL A 100 -16.35 11.85 2.38
CA VAL A 100 -17.12 12.40 3.50
C VAL A 100 -17.75 13.71 3.04
N LYS A 101 -19.07 13.78 3.06
CA LYS A 101 -19.85 14.99 2.77
C LYS A 101 -20.33 15.59 4.08
N PHE A 102 -20.26 16.91 4.16
CA PHE A 102 -20.74 17.70 5.28
C PHE A 102 -22.00 18.46 4.90
N ASP A 103 -22.85 18.71 5.87
CA ASP A 103 -23.98 19.63 5.73
C ASP A 103 -23.57 21.09 6.00
N LYS A 104 -24.56 21.97 5.95
CA LYS A 104 -24.39 23.43 6.14
C LYS A 104 -23.94 23.78 7.55
N ASP A 105 -24.27 22.94 8.54
CA ASP A 105 -23.88 23.10 9.94
C ASP A 105 -22.50 22.50 10.21
N GLY A 106 -21.89 21.91 9.19
CA GLY A 106 -20.54 21.35 9.22
C GLY A 106 -20.44 19.97 9.84
N LYS A 107 -21.56 19.26 9.93
CA LYS A 107 -21.63 17.88 10.40
C LYS A 107 -21.62 16.90 9.24
N VAL A 108 -21.19 15.67 9.49
CA VAL A 108 -21.20 14.60 8.48
C VAL A 108 -22.63 14.37 8.00
N ALA A 109 -22.88 14.61 6.72
CA ALA A 109 -24.14 14.32 6.05
C ALA A 109 -24.14 12.92 5.43
N LYS A 110 -22.98 12.49 4.90
CA LYS A 110 -22.83 11.20 4.22
C LYS A 110 -21.38 10.75 4.22
N VAL A 111 -21.17 9.45 4.33
CA VAL A 111 -19.91 8.74 4.08
C VAL A 111 -20.13 7.72 2.96
#